data_AF-A0A8X6QVX4-F1
#
_entry.id   AF-A0A8X6QVX4-F1
#
_cell.length_a   1.000
_cell.length_b   1.000
_cell.length_c   1.000
_cell.angle_alpha   90.00
_cell.angle_beta   90.00
_cell.angle_gamma   90.00
#
_symmetry.space_group_name_H-M   'P 1'
#
loop_
_entity.id
_entity.type
_entity.pdbx_description
1 polymer ?
#
loop_
_entity_poly.entity_id
_entity_poly.type
_entity_poly.pdbx_seq_one_letter_code
_entity_poly.pdbx_strand_id
1 'polypeptide(L)'
;MNLKGLGEKTVNHGLFGGIECAETHQRYNITLSSINGSYNCELEVLDEKKICASLPRMNDDNCLKHLKDLGILISDAMINEKSCLYEKILEINLLIGADHAGKLLTGNGKHLS
;
A
#
# COMPACT_ATOMS: atom_id res chain seq x y z
N MET A 1 11.57 3.59 -13.41
CA MET A 1 11.61 5.03 -13.77
C MET A 1 13.03 5.54 -13.56
N ASN A 2 13.58 6.37 -14.46
CA ASN A 2 14.85 7.05 -14.21
C ASN A 2 14.55 8.38 -13.51
N LEU A 3 14.49 8.35 -12.17
CA LEU A 3 14.30 9.54 -11.35
C LEU A 3 15.66 10.03 -10.84
N LYS A 4 15.84 11.35 -10.73
CA LYS A 4 17.03 11.94 -10.11
C LYS A 4 16.87 11.92 -8.59
N GLY A 5 17.80 11.28 -7.89
CA GLY A 5 17.83 11.28 -6.43
C GLY A 5 18.04 12.68 -5.85
N LEU A 6 17.32 12.98 -4.76
CA LEU A 6 17.37 14.24 -4.02
C LEU A 6 18.19 14.16 -2.73
N GLY A 7 18.77 13.00 -2.45
CA GLY A 7 19.49 12.68 -1.21
C GLY A 7 18.75 11.63 -0.37
N GLU A 8 19.38 11.18 0.69
CA GLU A 8 18.88 10.08 1.52
C GLU A 8 18.02 10.59 2.69
N LYS A 9 17.19 9.70 3.24
CA LYS A 9 16.42 9.91 4.47
C LYS A 9 16.35 8.62 5.26
N THR A 10 16.78 8.68 6.52
CA THR A 10 16.59 7.58 7.47
C THR A 10 15.19 7.68 8.09
N VAL A 11 14.46 6.57 8.05
CA VAL A 11 13.12 6.42 8.61
C VAL A 11 13.17 5.29 9.64
N ASN A 12 12.61 5.54 10.82
CA ASN A 12 12.40 4.49 11.81
C ASN A 12 11.02 3.87 11.58
N HIS A 13 11.01 2.65 11.06
CA HIS A 13 9.81 1.84 10.88
C HIS A 13 9.38 1.24 12.21
N GLY A 14 8.19 1.62 12.69
CA GLY A 14 7.53 0.97 13.82
C GLY A 14 6.67 -0.21 13.32
N LEU A 15 6.97 -1.41 13.80
CA LEU A 15 6.25 -2.63 13.45
C LEU A 15 5.40 -3.13 14.63
N PHE A 16 4.39 -3.95 14.33
CA PHE A 16 3.59 -4.59 15.36
C PHE A 16 4.46 -5.35 16.36
N GLY A 17 4.09 -5.28 17.65
CA GLY A 17 4.89 -5.88 18.73
C GLY A 17 6.01 -4.99 19.26
N GLY A 18 6.09 -3.72 18.84
CA GLY A 18 7.07 -2.75 19.37
C GLY A 18 8.47 -2.90 18.79
N ILE A 19 8.59 -3.55 17.63
CA ILE A 19 9.86 -3.66 16.91
C ILE A 19 10.09 -2.38 16.13
N GLU A 20 11.28 -1.79 16.28
CA GLU A 20 11.71 -0.62 15.53
C GLU A 20 12.87 -1.00 14.61
N CYS A 21 12.81 -0.59 13.34
CA CYS A 21 13.89 -0.79 12.37
C CYS A 21 14.21 0.55 11.70
N ALA A 22 15.46 0.99 11.79
CA ALA A 22 15.94 2.19 11.10
C ALA A 22 16.44 1.82 9.70
N GLU A 23 15.85 2.40 8.66
CA GLU A 23 16.21 2.16 7.28
C GLU A 23 16.45 3.48 6.54
N THR A 24 17.45 3.50 5.67
CA THR A 24 17.81 4.68 4.87
C THR A 24 17.31 4.49 3.45
N HIS A 25 16.53 5.46 2.98
CA HIS A 25 15.91 5.45 1.66
C HIS A 25 16.42 6.63 0.82
N GLN A 26 16.57 6.42 -0.48
CA GLN A 26 16.80 7.48 -1.45
C GLN A 26 15.48 8.23 -1.69
N ARG A 27 15.53 9.55 -1.55
CA ARG A 27 14.40 10.44 -1.85
C ARG A 27 14.36 10.79 -3.34
N TYR A 28 13.14 10.89 -3.86
CA TYR A 28 12.85 11.35 -5.21
C TYR A 28 11.68 12.32 -5.18
N ASN A 29 11.61 13.26 -6.12
CA ASN A 29 10.40 14.04 -6.36
C ASN A 29 9.69 13.47 -7.59
N ILE A 30 8.39 13.23 -7.47
CA ILE A 30 7.54 12.79 -8.57
C ILE A 30 6.39 13.78 -8.73
N THR A 31 5.91 13.91 -9.97
CA THR A 31 4.67 14.62 -10.26
C THR A 31 3.59 13.59 -10.55
N LEU A 32 2.52 13.61 -9.74
CA LEU A 32 1.30 12.88 -10.06
C LEU A 32 0.37 13.80 -10.83
N SER A 33 -0.23 13.27 -11.89
CA SER A 33 -1.25 13.98 -12.67
C SER A 33 -2.52 13.15 -12.77
N SER A 34 -3.67 13.83 -12.79
CA SER A 34 -4.92 13.19 -13.16
C SER A 34 -4.85 12.71 -14.61
N ILE A 35 -5.64 11.69 -14.95
CA ILE A 35 -5.64 11.08 -16.29
C ILE A 35 -5.92 12.13 -17.40
N ASN A 36 -6.78 13.10 -17.09
CA ASN A 36 -7.11 14.20 -17.99
C ASN A 36 -6.18 15.43 -17.87
N GLY A 37 -5.15 15.38 -17.03
CA GLY A 37 -4.20 16.47 -16.79
C GLY A 37 -4.74 17.69 -16.04
N SER A 38 -6.00 17.67 -15.60
CA SER A 38 -6.65 18.80 -14.90
C SER A 38 -6.09 19.08 -13.50
N TYR A 39 -5.41 18.11 -12.90
CA TYR A 39 -4.77 18.23 -11.60
C TYR A 39 -3.36 17.67 -11.67
N ASN A 40 -2.42 18.37 -11.02
CA ASN A 40 -1.09 17.88 -10.77
C ASN A 40 -0.66 18.20 -9.34
N CYS A 41 0.18 17.34 -8.76
CA CYS A 41 0.84 17.63 -7.51
C CYS A 41 2.23 17.01 -7.48
N GLU A 42 3.17 17.70 -6.84
CA GLU A 42 4.48 17.17 -6.54
C GLU A 42 4.46 16.44 -5.20
N LEU A 43 5.17 15.31 -5.14
CA LEU A 43 5.31 14.48 -3.95
C LEU A 43 6.75 14.02 -3.82
N GLU A 44 7.33 14.21 -2.63
CA GLU A 44 8.55 13.53 -2.25
C GLU A 44 8.20 12.08 -1.89
N VAL A 45 8.89 11.12 -2.52
CA VAL A 45 8.72 9.68 -2.27
C VAL A 45 10.06 9.05 -1.92
N LEU A 46 9.98 7.94 -1.19
CA LEU A 46 11.13 7.11 -0.83
C LEU A 46 11.17 5.90 -1.74
N ASP A 47 12.37 5.42 -2.10
CA ASP A 47 12.47 4.10 -2.70
C ASP A 47 12.23 3.00 -1.67
N GLU A 48 11.69 1.91 -2.18
CA GLU A 48 11.50 0.70 -1.43
C GLU A 48 11.63 -0.47 -2.40
N LYS A 49 12.45 -1.48 -2.05
CA LYS A 49 12.63 -2.65 -2.91
C LYS A 49 11.34 -3.45 -2.99
N LYS A 50 10.59 -3.52 -1.88
CA LYS A 50 9.31 -4.22 -1.81
C LYS A 50 8.40 -3.54 -0.80
N ILE A 51 7.47 -2.72 -1.31
CA ILE A 51 6.51 -1.96 -0.49
C ILE A 51 5.64 -2.89 0.36
N CYS A 52 5.17 -4.00 -0.21
CA CYS A 52 4.35 -4.97 0.51
C CYS A 52 4.69 -6.39 0.08
N ALA A 53 4.81 -7.28 1.06
CA ALA A 53 4.90 -8.71 0.80
C ALA A 53 3.52 -9.33 0.63
N SER A 54 3.48 -10.45 -0.09
CA SER A 54 2.29 -11.30 -0.11
C SER A 54 1.95 -11.66 1.34
N LEU A 55 0.72 -11.36 1.75
CA LEU A 55 0.22 -11.82 3.03
C LEU A 55 -0.02 -13.33 2.94
N PRO A 56 0.34 -14.10 3.98
CA PRO A 56 -0.02 -15.50 4.03
C PRO A 56 -1.55 -15.62 4.07
N ARG A 57 -2.12 -16.39 3.15
CA ARG A 57 -3.55 -16.68 3.15
C ARG A 57 -3.92 -17.57 4.33
N MET A 58 -5.16 -17.49 4.79
CA MET A 58 -5.68 -18.43 5.78
C MET A 58 -5.73 -19.83 5.18
N ASN A 59 -5.09 -20.78 5.86
CA ASN A 59 -4.91 -22.17 5.41
C ASN A 59 -5.33 -23.21 6.46
N ASP A 60 -6.00 -22.79 7.54
CA ASP A 60 -6.56 -23.69 8.54
C ASP A 60 -8.02 -24.04 8.20
N ASP A 61 -8.22 -25.27 7.72
CA ASP A 61 -9.52 -25.80 7.31
C ASP A 61 -10.55 -25.81 8.45
N ASN A 62 -10.13 -26.01 9.70
CA ASN A 62 -11.05 -26.02 10.85
C ASN A 62 -11.52 -24.60 11.14
N CYS A 63 -10.61 -23.63 11.11
CA CYS A 63 -10.92 -22.22 11.26
C CYS A 63 -11.85 -21.74 10.14
N LEU A 64 -11.56 -22.10 8.88
CA LEU A 64 -12.37 -21.75 7.71
C LEU A 64 -13.79 -22.31 7.80
N LYS A 65 -13.95 -23.57 8.23
CA LYS A 65 -15.28 -24.17 8.46
C LYS A 65 -16.04 -23.46 9.57
N HIS A 66 -15.37 -23.20 10.70
CA HIS A 66 -16.02 -22.53 11.82
C HIS A 66 -16.50 -21.11 11.46
N LEU A 67 -15.66 -20.34 10.76
CA LEU A 67 -16.03 -19.01 10.28
C LEU A 67 -17.22 -19.08 9.31
N LYS A 68 -17.24 -20.06 8.41
CA LYS A 68 -18.36 -20.30 7.51
C LYS A 68 -19.65 -20.66 8.26
N ASP A 69 -19.57 -21.50 9.29
CA ASP A 69 -20.73 -21.88 10.12
C ASP A 69 -21.29 -20.67 10.90
N LEU A 70 -20.44 -19.70 11.24
CA LEU A 70 -20.84 -18.41 11.80
C LEU A 70 -21.39 -17.42 10.76
N GLY A 71 -21.48 -17.80 9.48
CA GLY A 71 -21.90 -16.94 8.39
C GLY A 71 -20.85 -15.89 7.98
N ILE A 72 -19.60 -16.05 8.41
CA ILE A 72 -18.49 -15.15 8.07
C ILE A 72 -17.81 -15.65 6.79
N LEU A 73 -17.80 -14.79 5.77
CA LEU A 73 -17.13 -15.06 4.50
C LEU A 73 -15.73 -14.44 4.52
N ILE A 74 -14.71 -15.24 4.19
CA ILE A 74 -13.33 -14.77 4.05
C ILE A 74 -13.01 -14.64 2.57
N SER A 75 -12.71 -13.42 2.13
CA SER A 75 -12.29 -13.14 0.75
C SER A 75 -10.84 -13.56 0.45
N ASP A 76 -10.01 -13.71 1.48
CA ASP A 76 -8.59 -14.09 1.39
C ASP A 76 -8.32 -15.52 1.89
N ALA A 77 -9.22 -16.45 1.55
CA ALA A 77 -9.03 -17.87 1.82
C ALA A 77 -8.31 -18.54 0.65
N MET A 78 -7.46 -19.53 0.94
CA MET A 78 -6.86 -20.38 -0.09
C MET A 78 -7.92 -21.37 -0.61
N ILE A 79 -8.88 -20.89 -1.39
CA ILE A 79 -9.94 -21.71 -1.98
C ILE A 79 -9.41 -22.26 -3.32
N ASN A 80 -8.96 -23.52 -3.31
CA ASN A 80 -8.82 -24.42 -4.46
C ASN A 80 -8.91 -23.75 -5.85
N GLU A 81 -7.74 -23.33 -6.33
CA GLU A 81 -7.22 -23.16 -7.71
C GLU A 81 -8.04 -22.45 -8.80
N LYS A 82 -9.33 -22.14 -8.65
CA LYS A 82 -10.13 -21.59 -9.78
C LYS A 82 -11.20 -20.55 -9.46
N SER A 83 -11.38 -20.14 -8.20
CA SER A 83 -12.53 -19.27 -7.86
C SER A 83 -12.21 -17.93 -7.19
N CYS A 84 -10.92 -17.56 -7.05
CA CYS A 84 -10.58 -16.17 -6.82
C CYS A 84 -10.46 -15.46 -8.18
N LEU A 85 -11.53 -14.80 -8.63
CA LEU A 85 -11.59 -14.03 -9.89
C LEU A 85 -10.58 -12.85 -9.99
N TYR A 86 -9.66 -12.74 -9.03
CA TYR A 86 -8.67 -11.68 -8.88
C TYR A 86 -7.29 -12.22 -8.42
N GLU A 87 -6.88 -13.42 -8.86
CA GLU A 87 -5.50 -13.93 -8.62
C GLU A 87 -4.43 -13.24 -9.48
N LYS A 88 -4.41 -11.90 -9.48
CA LYS A 88 -3.21 -11.17 -9.80
C LYS A 88 -2.80 -10.45 -8.53
N ILE A 89 -1.76 -10.97 -7.86
CA ILE A 89 -1.04 -10.20 -6.85
C ILE A 89 -0.45 -9.01 -7.62
N LEU A 90 -1.15 -7.88 -7.58
CA LEU A 90 -0.68 -6.66 -8.21
C LEU A 90 0.49 -6.14 -7.37
N GLU A 91 1.64 -6.00 -8.02
CA GLU A 91 2.78 -5.35 -7.43
C GLU A 91 2.42 -3.89 -7.11
N ILE A 92 2.69 -3.46 -5.87
CA ILE A 92 2.49 -2.07 -5.48
C ILE A 92 3.71 -1.29 -5.96
N ASN A 93 3.53 -0.46 -7.00
CA ASN A 93 4.60 0.39 -7.52
C ASN A 93 4.69 1.75 -6.80
N LEU A 94 3.63 2.17 -6.12
CA LEU A 94 3.56 3.43 -5.38
C LEU A 94 2.60 3.28 -4.20
N LEU A 95 3.04 3.66 -3.00
CA LEU A 95 2.21 3.73 -1.79
C LEU A 95 2.20 5.17 -1.29
N ILE A 96 1.00 5.69 -1.02
CA ILE A 96 0.78 7.08 -0.62
C ILE A 96 0.06 7.06 0.72
N GLY A 97 0.63 7.75 1.71
CA GLY A 97 0.02 7.91 3.03
C GLY A 97 -1.28 8.71 2.98
N ALA A 98 -2.15 8.51 3.98
CA ALA A 98 -3.45 9.18 4.07
C ALA A 98 -3.33 10.72 4.17
N ASP A 99 -2.23 11.18 4.76
CA ASP A 99 -1.81 12.58 4.88
C ASP A 99 -1.64 13.28 3.51
N HIS A 100 -1.22 12.53 2.49
CA HIS A 100 -1.13 12.99 1.11
C HIS A 100 -2.34 12.60 0.26
N ALA A 101 -2.96 11.45 0.54
CA ALA A 101 -4.08 10.92 -0.23
C ALA A 101 -5.31 11.85 -0.22
N GLY A 102 -5.58 12.53 0.90
CA GLY A 102 -6.69 13.49 0.96
C GLY A 102 -6.59 14.56 -0.13
N LYS A 103 -5.41 15.17 -0.30
CA LYS A 103 -5.16 16.20 -1.33
C LYS A 103 -5.37 15.65 -2.75
N LEU A 104 -5.03 14.38 -2.97
CA LEU A 104 -5.21 13.72 -4.27
C LEU A 104 -6.69 13.47 -4.59
N LEU A 105 -7.45 12.98 -3.60
CA LEU A 105 -8.82 12.55 -3.79
C LEU A 105 -9.80 13.73 -3.83
N THR A 106 -9.52 14.81 -3.08
CA THR A 106 -10.40 15.99 -3.00
C THR A 106 -9.91 17.18 -3.82
N GLY A 107 -8.70 17.11 -4.39
CA GLY A 107 -8.01 18.28 -4.92
C GLY A 107 -7.66 19.29 -3.83
N ASN A 108 -7.57 20.58 -4.19
CA ASN A 108 -7.27 21.70 -3.28
C ASN A 108 -8.44 22.09 -2.34
N GLY A 109 -9.32 21.15 -2.00
CA GLY A 109 -10.37 21.37 -1.00
C GLY A 109 -9.74 21.75 0.34
N LYS A 110 -10.06 22.96 0.84
CA LYS A 110 -9.51 23.44 2.12
C LYS A 110 -10.11 22.65 3.27
N HIS A 111 -9.24 22.08 4.11
CA HIS A 111 -9.62 21.67 5.46
C HIS A 111 -9.92 22.95 6.25
N LEU A 112 -11.16 23.15 6.65
CA LEU A 112 -11.54 24.20 7.59
C LEU A 112 -11.32 23.62 9.00
N SER A 113 -10.14 23.87 9.57
CA SER A 113 -9.91 23.73 11.01
C SER A 113 -10.33 25.00 11.71
#